data_AF-A0AA88YEP1-F1
#
_entry.id   AF-A0AA88YEP1-F1
#
_cell.length_a   1.000
_cell.length_b   1.000
_cell.length_c   1.000
_cell.angle_alpha   90.00
_cell.angle_beta   90.00
_cell.angle_gamma   90.00
#
_symmetry.space_group_name_H-M   'P 1'
#
loop_
_entity.id
_entity.type
_entity.pdbx_description
1 polymer ?
#
loop_
_entity_poly.entity_id
_entity_poly.type
_entity_poly.pdbx_seq_one_letter_code
_entity_poly.pdbx_strand_id
1 'polypeptide(L)'
;MVDESREYISRISSPEFQGGGNSVDRCISLGLGAHLNNNHVSGKWENATQLQHINILELTAVENALHHFKSSVQGKQVLLRTDNSTVVSYINRQGGTKSPFLCMLTWRILQWCRKWQVLMHAAHIPGKKNVLADQLSRGQSRIKLTEWSLNLEVTEKIFNIFSPPNIDLFATRENRKLQVFCTPQPDPQAWSCDALATNWTGMYAYAFPPPVLVPKVIKKAAHETCVLLLIAPMSPKQSWYPDLLKLLIDFPRKLPIMEKRGQIMHPDPGSLNLAAWKISRDKILRESFLKKLNHSSQIQDGHQQEKFMMLDSKSIKAGAIQGNWIHIRPL
;
A
#
# COMPACT_ATOMS: atom_id res chain seq x y z
N MET A 1 27.07 -8.47 -12.40
CA MET A 1 26.90 -9.71 -11.60
C MET A 1 26.19 -9.31 -10.32
N VAL A 2 24.90 -9.65 -10.23
CA VAL A 2 24.10 -9.42 -9.03
C VAL A 2 24.39 -10.59 -8.09
N ASP A 3 24.87 -10.29 -6.89
CA ASP A 3 25.21 -11.26 -5.84
C ASP A 3 23.92 -11.95 -5.35
N GLU A 4 23.63 -13.12 -5.93
CA GLU A 4 22.44 -13.96 -5.69
C GLU A 4 22.45 -14.69 -4.33
N SER A 5 23.37 -14.36 -3.42
CA SER A 5 23.57 -15.06 -2.15
C SER A 5 22.98 -14.37 -0.91
N ARG A 6 22.31 -13.22 -1.07
CA ARG A 6 21.81 -12.41 0.06
C ARG A 6 20.35 -12.67 0.35
N GLU A 7 20.06 -13.21 1.54
CA GLU A 7 18.69 -13.30 2.05
C GLU A 7 18.32 -12.06 2.87
N TYR A 8 17.10 -11.56 2.66
CA TYR A 8 16.69 -10.21 3.07
C TYR A 8 15.71 -10.24 4.23
N ILE A 9 16.14 -9.93 5.46
CA ILE A 9 15.18 -9.56 6.51
C ILE A 9 14.77 -8.11 6.28
N SER A 10 13.67 -7.92 5.58
CA SER A 10 13.05 -6.60 5.45
C SER A 10 12.12 -6.33 6.65
N ARG A 11 12.68 -5.54 7.56
CA ARG A 11 12.04 -4.44 8.28
C ARG A 11 11.01 -4.70 9.38
N ILE A 12 11.24 -3.95 10.44
CA ILE A 12 10.41 -3.67 11.61
C ILE A 12 10.11 -2.19 11.64
N SER A 13 8.92 -1.84 12.11
CA SER A 13 8.50 -0.46 12.24
C SER A 13 7.59 -0.22 13.45
N SER A 14 7.60 1.03 13.90
CA SER A 14 6.59 1.67 14.74
C SER A 14 6.57 3.18 14.37
N PRO A 15 5.40 3.83 14.47
CA PRO A 15 5.15 5.12 13.81
C PRO A 15 6.06 6.28 14.28
N GLU A 16 6.43 7.16 13.35
CA GLU A 16 7.22 8.37 13.60
C GLU A 16 6.45 9.41 14.44
N PHE A 17 7.16 10.02 15.40
CA PHE A 17 6.73 11.19 16.17
C PHE A 17 7.27 12.46 15.49
N GLN A 18 6.41 13.39 15.09
CA GLN A 18 6.83 14.77 14.77
C GLN A 18 6.55 15.64 15.98
N GLY A 19 7.62 16.10 16.64
CA GLY A 19 7.53 16.92 17.83
C GLY A 19 7.18 18.38 17.53
N GLY A 20 6.24 18.93 18.30
CA GLY A 20 5.98 20.36 18.40
C GLY A 20 4.70 20.66 19.16
N GLY A 21 4.81 20.89 20.48
CA GLY A 21 3.73 21.47 21.31
C GLY A 21 3.25 20.54 22.43
N ASN A 22 3.20 21.08 23.64
CA ASN A 22 2.79 20.39 24.87
C ASN A 22 1.37 19.80 24.77
N SER A 23 1.28 18.51 24.45
CA SER A 23 0.12 17.65 24.71
C SER A 23 0.60 16.21 24.74
N VAL A 24 0.14 15.46 25.74
CA VAL A 24 0.56 14.09 26.05
C VAL A 24 -0.17 13.10 25.13
N ASP A 25 0.06 13.18 23.82
CA ASP A 25 -0.45 12.18 22.86
C ASP A 25 0.54 11.01 22.77
N ARG A 26 0.32 10.00 23.63
CA ARG A 26 1.03 8.72 23.56
C ARG A 26 0.65 7.98 22.28
N CYS A 27 1.56 7.95 21.31
CA CYS A 27 1.46 7.06 20.16
C CYS A 27 1.60 5.61 20.64
N ILE A 28 0.51 4.82 20.62
CA ILE A 28 0.53 3.42 21.04
C ILE A 28 1.15 2.58 19.90
N SER A 29 2.38 2.10 20.09
CA SER A 29 2.92 1.01 19.26
C SER A 29 2.18 -0.29 19.63
N LEU A 30 1.37 -0.82 18.70
CA LEU A 30 0.49 -1.96 18.94
C LEU A 30 1.18 -3.33 18.80
N GLY A 31 2.41 -3.37 18.29
CA GLY A 31 3.13 -4.64 18.06
C GLY A 31 4.42 -4.54 17.24
N LEU A 32 4.95 -5.71 16.90
CA LEU A 32 6.12 -5.93 16.04
C LEU A 32 5.72 -6.61 14.74
N GLY A 33 6.46 -6.33 13.68
CA GLY A 33 6.25 -6.92 12.36
C GLY A 33 7.56 -7.06 11.60
N ALA A 34 7.81 -8.18 10.94
CA ALA A 34 8.97 -8.37 10.07
C ALA A 34 8.67 -9.33 8.92
N HIS A 35 9.36 -9.19 7.79
CA HIS A 35 9.29 -10.16 6.70
C HIS A 35 10.65 -10.55 6.15
N LEU A 36 10.72 -11.77 5.61
CA LEU A 36 11.87 -12.37 4.94
C LEU A 36 11.35 -13.14 3.73
N ASN A 37 11.65 -12.64 2.53
CA ASN A 37 11.10 -13.17 1.27
C ASN A 37 9.55 -13.22 1.31
N ASN A 38 8.96 -14.42 1.26
CA ASN A 38 7.51 -14.66 1.34
C ASN A 38 7.01 -14.94 2.77
N ASN A 39 7.91 -15.08 3.75
CA ASN A 39 7.56 -15.37 5.14
C ASN A 39 7.49 -14.08 5.95
N HIS A 40 6.63 -14.05 6.96
CA HIS A 40 6.43 -12.89 7.82
C HIS A 40 6.18 -13.32 9.27
N VAL A 41 6.49 -12.41 10.19
CA VAL A 41 6.19 -12.53 11.61
C VAL A 41 5.53 -11.24 12.07
N SER A 42 4.51 -11.36 12.90
CA SER A 42 3.91 -10.23 13.60
C SER A 42 3.43 -10.66 14.98
N GLY A 43 3.53 -9.78 15.95
CA GLY A 43 3.12 -10.05 17.33
C GLY A 43 2.72 -8.76 18.05
N LYS A 44 1.94 -8.91 19.13
CA LYS A 44 1.64 -7.77 20.02
C LYS A 44 2.74 -7.65 21.07
N TRP A 45 3.05 -6.42 21.45
CA TRP A 45 3.87 -6.17 22.63
C TRP A 45 3.09 -6.59 23.89
N GLU A 46 3.75 -7.26 24.83
CA GLU A 46 3.21 -7.46 26.17
C GLU A 46 2.97 -6.09 26.85
N ASN A 47 1.96 -5.99 27.72
CA ASN A 47 1.49 -4.71 28.28
C ASN A 47 2.61 -3.85 28.90
N ALA A 48 3.63 -4.49 29.49
CA ALA A 48 4.79 -3.79 30.07
C ALA A 48 5.77 -3.25 29.00
N THR A 49 5.86 -3.91 27.85
CA THR A 49 6.77 -3.54 26.76
C THR A 49 6.25 -2.32 25.99
N GLN A 50 4.92 -2.13 25.88
CA GLN A 50 4.30 -0.99 25.18
C GLN A 50 4.67 0.39 25.75
N LEU A 51 5.17 0.44 26.99
CA LEU A 51 5.59 1.68 27.66
C LEU A 51 7.06 2.03 27.42
N GLN A 52 7.82 1.17 26.72
CA GLN A 52 9.23 1.39 26.45
C GLN A 52 9.45 2.39 25.30
N HIS A 53 10.61 3.03 25.30
CA HIS A 53 10.99 4.00 24.27
C HIS A 53 10.99 3.35 22.88
N ILE A 54 10.55 4.09 21.85
CA ILE A 54 10.37 3.60 20.47
C ILE A 54 11.61 2.87 19.91
N ASN A 55 12.80 3.42 20.10
CA ASN A 55 14.05 2.78 19.66
C ASN A 55 14.32 1.41 20.33
N ILE A 56 13.82 1.20 21.54
CA ILE A 56 13.92 -0.09 22.25
C ILE A 56 13.00 -1.10 21.59
N LEU A 57 11.75 -0.71 21.31
CA LEU A 57 10.78 -1.55 20.62
C LEU A 57 11.31 -1.99 19.24
N GLU A 58 11.87 -1.05 18.50
CA GLU A 58 12.42 -1.27 17.17
C GLU A 58 13.60 -2.26 17.19
N LEU A 59 14.56 -2.12 18.12
CA LEU A 59 15.63 -3.11 18.29
C LEU A 59 15.11 -4.46 18.82
N THR A 60 14.14 -4.47 19.72
CA THR A 60 13.58 -5.71 20.30
C THR A 60 12.89 -6.52 19.22
N ALA A 61 12.22 -5.85 18.30
CA ALA A 61 11.58 -6.51 17.17
C ALA A 61 12.61 -7.05 16.16
N VAL A 62 13.82 -6.49 16.08
CA VAL A 62 14.95 -7.08 15.32
C VAL A 62 15.35 -8.41 15.94
N GLU A 63 15.52 -8.42 17.26
CA GLU A 63 15.83 -9.65 18.00
C GLU A 63 14.76 -10.73 17.75
N ASN A 64 13.48 -10.39 17.90
CA ASN A 64 12.38 -11.32 17.67
C ASN A 64 12.31 -11.83 16.23
N ALA A 65 12.55 -10.97 15.24
CA ALA A 65 12.59 -11.38 13.84
C ALA A 65 13.71 -12.39 13.57
N LEU A 66 14.89 -12.19 14.16
CA LEU A 66 16.01 -13.14 14.01
C LEU A 66 15.69 -14.49 14.62
N HIS A 67 15.11 -14.50 15.81
CA HIS A 67 14.68 -15.75 16.45
C HIS A 67 13.64 -16.50 15.61
N HIS A 68 12.66 -15.79 15.06
CA HIS A 68 11.63 -16.40 14.22
C HIS A 68 12.19 -16.95 12.91
N PHE A 69 13.03 -16.18 12.21
CA PHE A 69 13.61 -16.58 10.92
C PHE A 69 14.89 -17.40 11.04
N LYS A 70 15.23 -17.92 12.24
CA LYS A 70 16.50 -18.60 12.51
C LYS A 70 16.88 -19.63 11.45
N SER A 71 15.96 -20.53 11.11
CA SER A 71 16.20 -21.60 10.12
C SER A 71 16.54 -21.05 8.74
N SER A 72 15.98 -19.91 8.37
CA SER A 72 16.27 -19.24 7.11
C SER A 72 17.59 -18.48 7.15
N VAL A 73 17.96 -17.85 8.27
CA VAL A 73 19.07 -16.88 8.31
C VAL A 73 20.40 -17.47 8.80
N GLN A 74 20.38 -18.63 9.44
CA GLN A 74 21.57 -19.27 10.00
C GLN A 74 22.64 -19.50 8.92
N GLY A 75 23.89 -19.10 9.22
CA GLY A 75 25.03 -19.24 8.32
C GLY A 75 25.04 -18.26 7.13
N LYS A 76 24.15 -17.26 7.11
CA LYS A 76 23.98 -16.35 5.95
C LYS A 76 24.34 -14.90 6.26
N GLN A 77 24.56 -14.15 5.19
CA GLN A 77 24.62 -12.69 5.25
C GLN A 77 23.19 -12.12 5.18
N VAL A 78 22.84 -11.29 6.16
CA VAL A 78 21.52 -10.69 6.29
C VAL A 78 21.62 -9.18 6.20
N LEU A 79 20.83 -8.59 5.30
CA LEU A 79 20.66 -7.14 5.21
C LEU A 79 19.34 -6.73 5.89
N LEU A 80 19.44 -6.16 7.09
CA LEU A 80 18.34 -5.52 7.81
C LEU A 80 18.00 -4.17 7.16
N ARG A 81 16.74 -3.97 6.78
CA ARG A 81 16.25 -2.67 6.29
C ARG A 81 15.28 -2.05 7.29
N THR A 82 15.42 -0.78 7.67
CA THR A 82 14.50 -0.08 8.60
C THR A 82 14.47 1.44 8.36
N ASP A 83 13.39 2.14 8.70
CA ASP A 83 13.35 3.61 8.83
C ASP A 83 14.00 4.08 10.11
N ASN A 84 14.15 3.22 11.11
CA ASN A 84 14.72 3.66 12.36
C ASN A 84 16.23 3.83 12.20
N SER A 85 16.66 5.08 11.97
CA SER A 85 18.06 5.45 11.83
C SER A 85 18.90 5.12 13.08
N THR A 86 18.28 5.08 14.27
CA THR A 86 18.92 4.64 15.51
C THR A 86 19.26 3.16 15.44
N VAL A 87 18.32 2.30 15.01
CA VAL A 87 18.57 0.86 14.81
C VAL A 87 19.71 0.65 13.82
N VAL A 88 19.67 1.35 12.67
CA VAL A 88 20.73 1.27 11.66
C VAL A 88 22.09 1.60 12.26
N SER A 89 22.16 2.71 13.00
CA SER A 89 23.41 3.14 13.65
C SER A 89 23.90 2.12 14.68
N TYR A 90 23.02 1.61 15.54
CA TYR A 90 23.40 0.69 16.60
C TYR A 90 23.89 -0.66 16.06
N ILE A 91 23.20 -1.23 15.06
CA ILE A 91 23.63 -2.50 14.44
C ILE A 91 24.97 -2.33 13.73
N ASN A 92 25.11 -1.32 12.87
CA ASN A 92 26.33 -1.15 12.06
C ASN A 92 27.54 -0.74 12.89
N ARG A 93 27.35 0.03 13.97
CA ARG A 93 28.43 0.46 14.87
C ARG A 93 28.64 -0.50 16.05
N GLN A 94 27.87 -1.58 16.10
CA GLN A 94 27.89 -2.58 17.15
C GLN A 94 27.69 -2.00 18.56
N GLY A 95 26.83 -0.99 18.67
CA GLY A 95 26.49 -0.32 19.92
C GLY A 95 26.37 1.19 19.76
N GLY A 96 26.26 1.88 20.90
CA GLY A 96 26.18 3.33 20.96
C GLY A 96 26.34 3.85 22.38
N THR A 97 26.70 5.13 22.50
CA THR A 97 27.01 5.77 23.79
C THR A 97 25.81 6.40 24.47
N LYS A 98 24.67 6.53 23.76
CA LYS A 98 23.52 7.33 24.21
C LYS A 98 22.55 6.58 25.13
N SER A 99 22.62 5.25 25.17
CA SER A 99 21.72 4.43 25.99
C SER A 99 22.37 3.09 26.30
N PRO A 100 22.68 2.82 27.59
CA PRO A 100 23.19 1.52 28.02
C PRO A 100 22.24 0.38 27.67
N PHE A 101 20.93 0.61 27.73
CA PHE A 101 19.92 -0.40 27.42
C PHE A 101 19.91 -0.78 25.93
N LEU A 102 19.90 0.21 25.02
CA LEU A 102 20.01 -0.06 23.58
C LEU A 102 21.34 -0.75 23.24
N CYS A 103 22.42 -0.39 23.94
CA CYS A 103 23.73 -1.03 23.76
C CYS A 103 23.70 -2.51 24.19
N MET A 104 23.12 -2.80 25.35
CA MET A 104 22.94 -4.17 25.85
C MET A 104 22.08 -5.02 24.91
N LEU A 105 20.97 -4.48 24.41
CA LEU A 105 20.09 -5.16 23.46
C LEU A 105 20.79 -5.43 22.13
N THR A 106 21.54 -4.45 21.62
CA THR A 106 22.39 -4.61 20.43
C THR A 106 23.41 -5.73 20.63
N TRP A 107 24.04 -5.78 21.81
CA TRP A 107 25.02 -6.82 22.12
C TRP A 107 24.40 -8.22 22.14
N ARG A 108 23.19 -8.37 22.70
CA ARG A 108 22.42 -9.63 22.64
C ARG A 108 22.17 -10.08 21.21
N ILE A 109 21.73 -9.16 20.35
CA ILE A 109 21.53 -9.42 18.92
C ILE A 109 22.83 -9.88 18.25
N LEU A 110 23.95 -9.21 18.51
CA LEU A 110 25.25 -9.56 17.94
C LEU A 110 25.76 -10.91 18.44
N GLN A 111 25.59 -11.22 19.73
CA GLN A 111 25.95 -12.54 20.28
C GLN A 111 25.11 -13.65 19.66
N TRP A 112 23.81 -13.42 19.47
CA TRP A 112 22.94 -14.36 18.77
C TRP A 112 23.41 -14.57 17.33
N CYS A 113 23.72 -13.49 16.60
CA CYS A 113 24.24 -13.55 15.25
C CYS A 113 25.55 -14.36 15.18
N ARG A 114 26.48 -14.11 16.10
CA ARG A 114 27.74 -14.87 16.20
C ARG A 114 27.50 -16.34 16.46
N LYS A 115 26.59 -16.69 17.38
CA LYS A 115 26.25 -18.08 17.72
C LYS A 115 25.70 -18.85 16.51
N TRP A 116 24.92 -18.20 15.65
CA TRP A 116 24.29 -18.81 14.47
C TRP A 116 24.98 -18.45 13.15
N GLN A 117 26.20 -17.91 13.20
CA GLN A 117 27.00 -17.53 12.02
C GLN A 117 26.25 -16.61 11.04
N VAL A 118 25.46 -15.68 11.57
CA VAL A 118 24.73 -14.68 10.78
C VAL A 118 25.58 -13.41 10.67
N LEU A 119 25.90 -12.99 9.45
CA LEU A 119 26.58 -11.71 9.22
C LEU A 119 25.54 -10.62 8.91
N MET A 120 25.25 -9.77 9.90
CA MET A 120 24.22 -8.75 9.76
C MET A 120 24.78 -7.38 9.36
N HIS A 121 24.12 -6.73 8.42
CA HIS A 121 24.30 -5.31 8.09
C HIS A 121 22.94 -4.60 8.09
N ALA A 122 22.89 -3.32 8.46
CA ALA A 122 21.67 -2.53 8.46
C ALA A 122 21.71 -1.39 7.42
N ALA A 123 20.59 -1.13 6.75
CA ALA A 123 20.42 -0.03 5.80
C ALA A 123 19.13 0.74 6.07
N HIS A 124 19.22 2.07 6.03
CA HIS A 124 18.05 2.93 6.18
C HIS A 124 17.17 2.91 4.92
N ILE A 125 15.85 2.86 5.08
CA ILE A 125 14.91 3.02 3.97
C ILE A 125 13.78 4.00 4.31
N PRO A 126 13.29 4.82 3.36
CA PRO A 126 12.24 5.80 3.61
C PRO A 126 10.95 5.17 4.18
N GLY A 127 10.28 5.85 5.12
CA GLY A 127 8.99 5.45 5.70
C GLY A 127 7.91 5.13 4.67
N LYS A 128 7.85 5.85 3.55
CA LYS A 128 6.92 5.57 2.43
C LYS A 128 7.13 4.21 1.74
N LYS A 129 8.30 3.59 1.94
CA LYS A 129 8.62 2.24 1.46
C LYS A 129 8.46 1.18 2.56
N ASN A 130 7.88 1.54 3.73
CA ASN A 130 7.70 0.68 4.91
C ASN A 130 6.37 -0.06 5.00
N VAL A 131 5.59 -0.04 3.93
CA VAL A 131 4.16 -0.34 4.03
C VAL A 131 3.89 -1.72 4.64
N LEU A 132 4.70 -2.73 4.34
CA LEU A 132 4.52 -4.09 4.84
C LEU A 132 4.88 -4.27 6.33
N ALA A 133 5.96 -3.66 6.82
CA ALA A 133 6.32 -3.81 8.23
C ALA A 133 5.39 -2.97 9.11
N ASP A 134 4.95 -1.80 8.64
CA ASP A 134 3.92 -0.98 9.30
C ASP A 134 2.59 -1.70 9.40
N GLN A 135 2.24 -2.51 8.39
CA GLN A 135 1.06 -3.37 8.43
C GLN A 135 1.24 -4.49 9.46
N LEU A 136 2.38 -5.19 9.43
CA LEU A 136 2.65 -6.30 10.34
C LEU A 136 2.78 -5.85 11.81
N SER A 137 3.42 -4.71 12.08
CA SER A 137 3.65 -4.18 13.44
C SER A 137 2.38 -3.67 14.11
N ARG A 138 1.35 -3.36 13.34
CA ARG A 138 0.02 -3.06 13.87
C ARG A 138 -0.73 -4.31 14.37
N GLY A 139 -0.11 -5.50 14.31
CA GLY A 139 -0.66 -6.75 14.87
C GLY A 139 -1.55 -7.54 13.91
N GLN A 140 -1.27 -7.48 12.61
CA GLN A 140 -2.11 -8.05 11.54
C GLN A 140 -1.68 -9.46 11.09
N SER A 141 -1.39 -10.38 12.03
CA SER A 141 -1.29 -11.84 11.74
C SER A 141 -2.64 -12.49 11.41
N ARG A 142 -3.71 -11.71 11.36
CA ARG A 142 -4.94 -12.07 10.66
C ARG A 142 -5.29 -10.90 9.79
N ILE A 143 -5.29 -11.13 8.49
CA ILE A 143 -5.84 -10.23 7.50
C ILE A 143 -7.30 -9.96 7.90
N LYS A 144 -7.54 -8.84 8.59
CA LYS A 144 -8.84 -8.18 8.59
C LYS A 144 -8.84 -7.27 7.36
N LEU A 145 -9.04 -7.88 6.20
CA LEU A 145 -9.37 -7.17 4.94
C LEU A 145 -10.54 -6.20 5.12
N THR A 146 -11.33 -6.33 6.20
CA THR A 146 -12.34 -5.36 6.63
C THR A 146 -11.84 -3.92 6.76
N GLU A 147 -10.53 -3.66 6.91
CA GLU A 147 -9.97 -2.30 6.99
C GLU A 147 -9.64 -1.68 5.62
N TRP A 148 -9.41 -2.47 4.57
CA TRP A 148 -9.08 -1.99 3.22
C TRP A 148 -10.27 -2.16 2.27
N SER A 149 -11.32 -1.40 2.53
CA SER A 149 -12.58 -1.50 1.81
C SER A 149 -13.17 -0.10 1.64
N LEU A 150 -13.67 0.22 0.44
CA LEU A 150 -14.44 1.44 0.27
C LEU A 150 -15.74 1.39 1.08
N ASN A 151 -16.20 2.56 1.55
CA ASN A 151 -17.55 2.68 2.08
C ASN A 151 -18.57 2.22 1.01
N LEU A 152 -19.62 1.53 1.43
CA LEU A 152 -20.68 1.06 0.55
C LEU A 152 -21.29 2.22 -0.25
N GLU A 153 -21.58 3.36 0.37
CA GLU A 153 -22.16 4.53 -0.30
C GLU A 153 -21.25 5.07 -1.42
N VAL A 154 -19.94 5.11 -1.17
CA VAL A 154 -18.95 5.52 -2.19
C VAL A 154 -18.91 4.50 -3.32
N THR A 155 -18.96 3.21 -2.99
CA THR A 155 -18.97 2.12 -3.97
C THR A 155 -20.22 2.17 -4.85
N GLU A 156 -21.38 2.39 -4.26
CA GLU A 156 -22.66 2.55 -4.97
C GLU A 156 -22.62 3.74 -5.93
N LYS A 157 -22.10 4.90 -5.51
CA LYS A 157 -21.91 6.06 -6.40
C LYS A 157 -21.00 5.71 -7.59
N ILE A 158 -19.90 5.00 -7.35
CA ILE A 158 -19.01 4.54 -8.43
C ILE A 158 -19.75 3.59 -9.38
N PHE A 159 -20.52 2.64 -8.85
CA PHE A 159 -21.27 1.65 -9.66
C PHE A 159 -22.42 2.29 -10.43
N ASN A 160 -23.05 3.34 -9.92
CA ASN A 160 -24.06 4.09 -10.66
C ASN A 160 -23.46 4.80 -11.89
N ILE A 161 -22.19 5.22 -11.81
CA ILE A 161 -21.49 5.89 -12.92
C ILE A 161 -20.96 4.90 -13.94
N PHE A 162 -20.32 3.82 -13.47
CA PHE A 162 -19.58 2.90 -14.34
C PHE A 162 -20.31 1.60 -14.66
N SER A 163 -21.50 1.41 -14.10
CA SER A 163 -22.21 0.14 -13.95
C SER A 163 -21.55 -0.81 -12.94
N PRO A 164 -22.31 -1.64 -12.22
CA PRO A 164 -21.75 -2.59 -11.26
C PRO A 164 -20.94 -3.68 -11.98
N PRO A 165 -19.70 -3.96 -11.56
CA PRO A 165 -18.92 -5.10 -12.06
C PRO A 165 -19.51 -6.45 -11.63
N ASN A 166 -19.03 -7.53 -12.22
CA ASN A 166 -19.52 -8.88 -11.92
C ASN A 166 -18.81 -9.54 -10.73
N ILE A 167 -17.57 -9.14 -10.45
CA ILE A 167 -16.72 -9.75 -9.42
C ILE A 167 -15.88 -8.72 -8.67
N ASP A 168 -15.72 -8.92 -7.36
CA ASP A 168 -14.80 -8.18 -6.49
C ASP A 168 -13.50 -8.96 -6.29
N LEU A 169 -12.40 -8.50 -6.87
CA LEU A 169 -11.14 -9.25 -6.91
C LEU A 169 -10.32 -9.17 -5.61
N PHE A 170 -10.58 -8.21 -4.71
CA PHE A 170 -9.73 -7.99 -3.54
C PHE A 170 -10.57 -7.81 -2.28
N ALA A 171 -11.27 -8.87 -1.89
CA ALA A 171 -12.23 -8.84 -0.78
C ALA A 171 -12.12 -10.04 0.17
N THR A 172 -12.84 -9.96 1.29
CA THR A 172 -13.31 -11.08 2.11
C THR A 172 -14.82 -11.15 2.08
N ARG A 173 -15.35 -12.23 2.64
CA ARG A 173 -16.78 -12.41 2.88
C ARG A 173 -17.42 -11.20 3.58
N GLU A 174 -16.71 -10.56 4.51
CA GLU A 174 -17.24 -9.45 5.32
C GLU A 174 -17.21 -8.09 4.61
N ASN A 175 -16.29 -7.88 3.67
CA ASN A 175 -16.06 -6.56 3.07
C ASN A 175 -16.44 -6.45 1.58
N ARG A 176 -16.78 -7.58 0.95
CA ARG A 176 -17.09 -7.69 -0.48
C ARG A 176 -18.11 -6.65 -0.93
N LYS A 177 -17.88 -6.09 -2.11
CA LYS A 177 -18.81 -5.15 -2.77
C LYS A 177 -19.80 -5.83 -3.68
N LEU A 178 -19.52 -7.08 -4.03
CA LEU A 178 -20.27 -7.87 -5.00
C LEU A 178 -20.55 -9.26 -4.43
N GLN A 179 -21.53 -9.96 -5.01
CA GLN A 179 -21.88 -11.34 -4.62
C GLN A 179 -20.76 -12.32 -4.94
N VAL A 180 -20.14 -12.16 -6.10
CA VAL A 180 -18.99 -12.96 -6.53
C VAL A 180 -17.71 -12.21 -6.13
N PHE A 181 -16.80 -12.88 -5.44
CA PHE A 181 -15.56 -12.26 -4.95
C PHE A 181 -14.39 -13.24 -4.88
N CYS A 182 -13.17 -12.69 -4.95
CA CYS A 182 -11.93 -13.41 -4.72
C CYS A 182 -11.33 -13.03 -3.36
N THR A 183 -10.79 -14.03 -2.67
CA THR A 183 -10.12 -13.87 -1.38
C THR A 183 -8.63 -14.20 -1.49
N PRO A 184 -7.75 -13.58 -0.69
CA PRO A 184 -6.33 -13.96 -0.71
C PRO A 184 -6.04 -15.28 0.01
N GLN A 185 -6.99 -15.79 0.80
CA GLN A 185 -6.93 -17.09 1.46
C GLN A 185 -8.17 -17.90 1.12
N PRO A 186 -8.11 -19.24 1.10
CA PRO A 186 -9.26 -20.08 0.78
C PRO A 186 -10.47 -19.73 1.66
N ASP A 187 -11.60 -19.44 1.01
CA ASP A 187 -12.89 -19.20 1.64
C ASP A 187 -13.93 -20.02 0.87
N PRO A 188 -14.73 -20.88 1.54
CA PRO A 188 -15.73 -21.73 0.87
C PRO A 188 -16.80 -20.96 0.08
N GLN A 189 -17.01 -19.67 0.36
CA GLN A 189 -17.98 -18.81 -0.34
C GLN A 189 -17.33 -17.92 -1.41
N ALA A 190 -16.00 -17.89 -1.49
CA ALA A 190 -15.31 -17.14 -2.53
C ALA A 190 -15.34 -17.92 -3.84
N TRP A 191 -15.43 -17.19 -4.95
CA TRP A 191 -15.33 -17.76 -6.28
C TRP A 191 -13.94 -18.32 -6.57
N SER A 192 -12.89 -17.65 -6.06
CA SER A 192 -11.52 -18.12 -6.15
C SER A 192 -10.67 -17.59 -5.00
N CYS A 193 -9.59 -18.32 -4.70
CA CYS A 193 -8.47 -17.84 -3.92
C CYS A 193 -7.44 -17.16 -4.86
N ASP A 194 -6.76 -16.13 -4.37
CA ASP A 194 -5.71 -15.35 -5.05
C ASP A 194 -6.13 -14.78 -6.43
N ALA A 195 -6.63 -13.55 -6.44
CA ALA A 195 -7.04 -12.89 -7.67
C ALA A 195 -5.93 -12.71 -8.71
N LEU A 196 -4.66 -12.60 -8.32
CA LEU A 196 -3.58 -12.43 -9.30
C LEU A 196 -3.26 -13.73 -10.05
N ALA A 197 -3.56 -14.87 -9.44
CA ALA A 197 -3.42 -16.19 -10.06
C ALA A 197 -4.58 -16.54 -11.02
N THR A 198 -5.75 -15.91 -10.86
CA THR A 198 -6.93 -16.15 -11.71
C THR A 198 -6.83 -15.52 -13.09
N ASN A 199 -7.47 -16.10 -14.11
CA ASN A 199 -7.58 -15.49 -15.45
C ASN A 199 -8.71 -14.44 -15.47
N TRP A 200 -8.41 -13.20 -15.86
CA TRP A 200 -9.39 -12.10 -15.93
C TRP A 200 -10.00 -11.90 -17.31
N THR A 201 -9.64 -12.73 -18.29
CA THR A 201 -10.15 -12.63 -19.66
C THR A 201 -11.69 -12.68 -19.69
N GLY A 202 -12.31 -11.68 -20.29
CA GLY A 202 -13.76 -11.53 -20.40
C GLY A 202 -14.43 -10.94 -19.16
N MET A 203 -13.70 -10.68 -18.07
CA MET A 203 -14.29 -10.14 -16.85
C MET A 203 -14.53 -8.63 -16.93
N TYR A 204 -15.65 -8.19 -16.38
CA TYR A 204 -15.77 -6.85 -15.82
C TYR A 204 -15.66 -6.93 -14.29
N ALA A 205 -14.55 -6.45 -13.75
CA ALA A 205 -14.19 -6.65 -12.36
C ALA A 205 -14.01 -5.34 -11.58
N TYR A 206 -14.33 -5.36 -10.29
CA TYR A 206 -13.95 -4.36 -9.31
C TYR A 206 -12.65 -4.79 -8.62
N ALA A 207 -11.72 -3.86 -8.42
CA ALA A 207 -10.52 -4.13 -7.64
C ALA A 207 -10.16 -2.93 -6.76
N PHE A 208 -10.05 -3.17 -5.45
CA PHE A 208 -9.40 -2.25 -4.53
C PHE A 208 -8.22 -2.95 -3.84
N PRO A 209 -7.10 -3.15 -4.56
CA PRO A 209 -5.98 -3.90 -4.04
C PRO A 209 -5.23 -3.12 -2.95
N PRO A 210 -4.51 -3.81 -2.05
CA PRO A 210 -3.46 -3.20 -1.25
C PRO A 210 -2.48 -2.40 -2.15
N PRO A 211 -1.96 -1.23 -1.72
CA PRO A 211 -1.15 -0.35 -2.57
C PRO A 211 0.06 -1.02 -3.22
N VAL A 212 0.67 -1.98 -2.53
CA VAL A 212 1.82 -2.75 -3.02
C VAL A 212 1.48 -3.67 -4.21
N LEU A 213 0.21 -4.03 -4.39
CA LEU A 213 -0.26 -4.88 -5.48
C LEU A 213 -0.76 -4.08 -6.69
N VAL A 214 -1.02 -2.77 -6.55
CA VAL A 214 -1.46 -1.90 -7.65
C VAL A 214 -0.61 -2.06 -8.92
N PRO A 215 0.75 -2.07 -8.88
CA PRO A 215 1.56 -2.25 -10.08
C PRO A 215 1.35 -3.62 -10.75
N LYS A 216 1.16 -4.68 -9.94
CA LYS A 216 0.92 -6.04 -10.45
C LYS A 216 -0.46 -6.14 -11.10
N VAL A 217 -1.47 -5.51 -10.51
CA VAL A 217 -2.85 -5.44 -11.05
C VAL A 217 -2.87 -4.71 -12.39
N ILE A 218 -2.21 -3.54 -12.49
CA ILE A 218 -2.10 -2.77 -13.74
C ILE A 218 -1.39 -3.60 -14.81
N LYS A 219 -0.26 -4.23 -14.46
CA LYS A 219 0.48 -5.08 -15.39
C LYS A 219 -0.38 -6.24 -15.90
N LYS A 220 -1.11 -6.93 -15.02
CA LYS A 220 -2.00 -8.02 -15.40
C LYS A 220 -3.14 -7.53 -16.31
N ALA A 221 -3.79 -6.41 -15.98
CA ALA A 221 -4.82 -5.80 -16.82
C ALA A 221 -4.30 -5.36 -18.21
N ALA A 222 -3.00 -5.06 -18.34
CA ALA A 222 -2.37 -4.78 -19.63
C ALA A 222 -2.19 -6.04 -20.50
N HIS A 223 -2.10 -7.23 -19.88
CA HIS A 223 -1.85 -8.51 -20.54
C HIS A 223 -3.10 -9.37 -20.72
N GLU A 224 -4.21 -9.08 -20.05
CA GLU A 224 -5.45 -9.86 -20.14
C GLU A 224 -6.60 -9.00 -20.66
N THR A 225 -7.46 -9.58 -21.49
CA THR A 225 -8.61 -8.86 -22.07
C THR A 225 -9.72 -8.78 -21.04
N CYS A 226 -9.62 -7.80 -20.14
CA CYS A 226 -10.60 -7.52 -19.09
C CYS A 226 -11.00 -6.03 -19.09
N VAL A 227 -12.11 -5.72 -18.44
CA VAL A 227 -12.43 -4.36 -18.00
C VAL A 227 -12.30 -4.33 -16.49
N LEU A 228 -11.50 -3.40 -15.98
CA LEU A 228 -11.24 -3.28 -14.55
C LEU A 228 -11.70 -1.89 -14.06
N LEU A 229 -12.55 -1.89 -13.04
CA LEU A 229 -12.84 -0.73 -12.22
C LEU A 229 -11.89 -0.76 -11.01
N LEU A 230 -10.75 -0.10 -11.17
CA LEU A 230 -9.66 -0.10 -10.21
C LEU A 230 -9.75 1.11 -9.28
N ILE A 231 -9.61 0.88 -7.97
CA ILE A 231 -9.41 1.94 -6.98
C ILE A 231 -7.92 2.04 -6.67
N ALA A 232 -7.31 3.19 -7.00
CA ALA A 232 -5.87 3.39 -6.85
C ALA A 232 -5.54 4.87 -6.58
N PRO A 233 -4.39 5.15 -5.93
CA PRO A 233 -3.98 6.51 -5.61
C PRO A 233 -3.56 7.31 -6.85
N MET A 234 -3.89 8.60 -6.86
CA MET A 234 -3.42 9.57 -7.86
C MET A 234 -1.95 9.90 -7.58
N SER A 235 -1.04 9.10 -8.14
CA SER A 235 0.40 9.14 -7.83
C SER A 235 1.30 9.37 -9.07
N PRO A 236 1.34 10.58 -9.65
CA PRO A 236 2.13 10.87 -10.86
C PRO A 236 3.63 10.58 -10.75
N LYS A 237 4.19 10.55 -9.53
CA LYS A 237 5.61 10.25 -9.27
C LYS A 237 5.93 8.75 -9.28
N GLN A 238 4.94 7.87 -9.36
CA GLN A 238 5.15 6.42 -9.35
C GLN A 238 5.39 5.90 -10.77
N SER A 239 6.33 4.95 -10.92
CA SER A 239 6.73 4.42 -12.22
C SER A 239 5.60 3.71 -12.98
N TRP A 240 4.62 3.13 -12.26
CA TRP A 240 3.47 2.43 -12.84
C TRP A 240 2.34 3.37 -13.30
N TYR A 241 2.37 4.64 -12.89
CA TYR A 241 1.28 5.58 -13.13
C TYR A 241 1.06 5.90 -14.63
N PRO A 242 2.11 6.09 -15.45
CA PRO A 242 1.93 6.24 -16.89
C PRO A 242 1.26 5.04 -17.56
N ASP A 243 1.53 3.83 -17.08
CA ASP A 243 0.93 2.61 -17.63
C ASP A 243 -0.55 2.50 -17.26
N LEU A 244 -0.93 2.95 -16.05
CA LEU A 244 -2.34 3.11 -15.67
C LEU A 244 -3.08 4.04 -16.64
N LEU A 245 -2.50 5.22 -16.93
CA LEU A 245 -3.12 6.20 -17.82
C LEU A 245 -3.35 5.60 -19.22
N LYS A 246 -2.36 4.91 -19.79
CA LYS A 246 -2.45 4.28 -21.12
C LYS A 246 -3.57 3.25 -21.26
N LEU A 247 -4.08 2.71 -20.15
CA LEU A 247 -5.16 1.73 -20.14
C LEU A 247 -6.55 2.36 -19.93
N LEU A 248 -6.65 3.68 -19.74
CA LEU A 248 -7.94 4.32 -19.46
C LEU A 248 -8.93 4.17 -20.61
N ILE A 249 -10.17 3.87 -20.24
CA ILE A 249 -11.33 3.82 -21.14
C ILE A 249 -12.47 4.75 -20.70
N ASP A 250 -12.27 5.48 -19.61
CA ASP A 250 -13.16 6.54 -19.13
C ASP A 250 -12.39 7.56 -18.27
N PHE A 251 -12.99 8.71 -18.02
CA PHE A 251 -12.44 9.72 -17.12
C PHE A 251 -12.40 9.15 -15.69
N PRO A 252 -11.29 9.32 -14.94
CA PRO A 252 -11.25 8.91 -13.55
C PRO A 252 -12.20 9.75 -12.68
N ARG A 253 -12.69 9.15 -11.59
CA ARG A 253 -13.55 9.81 -10.59
C ARG A 253 -12.77 9.99 -9.28
N LYS A 254 -12.62 11.24 -8.83
CA LYS A 254 -11.98 11.55 -7.54
C LYS A 254 -12.89 11.05 -6.42
N LEU A 255 -12.35 10.23 -5.51
CA LEU A 255 -13.11 9.78 -4.36
C LEU A 255 -13.12 10.86 -3.27
N PRO A 256 -14.22 10.96 -2.48
CA PRO A 256 -14.25 11.88 -1.35
C PRO A 256 -13.16 11.51 -0.34
N ILE A 257 -12.62 12.53 0.34
CA ILE A 257 -11.72 12.31 1.48
C ILE A 257 -12.52 11.52 2.52
N MET A 258 -12.00 10.36 2.93
CA MET A 258 -12.69 9.49 3.87
C MET A 258 -12.66 10.10 5.27
N GLU A 259 -13.64 10.93 5.59
CA GLU A 259 -13.93 11.30 6.98
C GLU A 259 -14.66 10.13 7.67
N LYS A 260 -13.91 9.45 8.57
CA LYS A 260 -14.34 8.54 9.65
C LYS A 260 -15.73 7.87 9.55
N ARG A 261 -15.75 6.53 9.56
CA ARG A 261 -16.74 5.72 10.33
C ARG A 261 -16.09 4.41 10.84
N GLY A 262 -15.52 4.43 12.06
CA GLY A 262 -14.89 3.27 12.74
C GLY A 262 -13.72 3.66 13.67
N GLN A 263 -13.40 2.82 14.67
CA GLN A 263 -12.54 3.13 15.83
C GLN A 263 -11.03 3.37 15.57
N ILE A 264 -10.53 3.33 14.34
CA ILE A 264 -9.10 3.56 14.07
C ILE A 264 -8.96 4.61 12.96
N MET A 265 -8.29 5.72 13.31
CA MET A 265 -7.93 6.79 12.38
C MET A 265 -6.77 6.32 11.49
N HIS A 266 -6.94 6.41 10.17
CA HIS A 266 -5.77 6.51 9.30
C HIS A 266 -5.10 7.86 9.61
N PRO A 267 -3.78 7.91 9.90
CA PRO A 267 -3.11 9.12 10.39
C PRO A 267 -3.12 10.29 9.39
N ASP A 268 -3.49 10.05 8.13
CA ASP A 268 -3.75 11.10 7.14
C ASP A 268 -4.81 10.62 6.12
N PRO A 269 -6.10 10.94 6.28
CA PRO A 269 -7.15 10.61 5.31
C PRO A 269 -6.98 11.34 3.97
N GLY A 270 -6.25 12.45 3.94
CA GLY A 270 -5.92 13.21 2.73
C GLY A 270 -4.75 12.63 1.92
N SER A 271 -3.90 11.79 2.54
CA SER A 271 -2.68 11.26 1.91
C SER A 271 -2.88 10.34 0.72
N LEU A 272 -3.97 9.55 0.69
CA LEU A 272 -4.12 8.49 -0.31
C LEU A 272 -4.62 9.01 -1.67
N ASN A 273 -5.26 10.20 -1.70
CA ASN A 273 -5.71 10.88 -2.91
C ASN A 273 -6.28 9.89 -3.95
N LEU A 274 -7.27 9.09 -3.54
CA LEU A 274 -7.78 7.96 -4.32
C LEU A 274 -8.68 8.42 -5.47
N ALA A 275 -8.66 7.64 -6.55
CA ALA A 275 -9.62 7.74 -7.63
C ALA A 275 -10.09 6.36 -8.07
N ALA A 276 -11.28 6.33 -8.68
CA ALA A 276 -11.75 5.20 -9.46
C ALA A 276 -11.30 5.34 -10.91
N TRP A 277 -10.67 4.30 -11.44
CA TRP A 277 -10.07 4.24 -12.77
C TRP A 277 -10.72 3.09 -13.54
N LYS A 278 -11.46 3.40 -14.61
CA LYS A 278 -11.98 2.37 -15.51
C LYS A 278 -10.96 2.13 -16.61
N ILE A 279 -10.37 0.92 -16.62
CA ILE A 279 -9.24 0.58 -17.47
C ILE A 279 -9.48 -0.73 -18.25
N SER A 280 -8.86 -0.83 -19.42
CA SER A 280 -8.82 -2.06 -20.23
C SER A 280 -7.67 -2.01 -21.23
N ARG A 281 -7.13 -3.16 -21.62
CA ARG A 281 -6.22 -3.26 -22.77
C ARG A 281 -6.93 -3.17 -24.13
N ASP A 282 -8.25 -3.34 -24.15
CA ASP A 282 -9.06 -3.31 -25.38
C ASP A 282 -8.79 -2.02 -26.16
N LYS A 283 -8.36 -2.17 -27.41
CA LYS A 283 -7.96 -1.04 -28.25
C LYS A 283 -9.16 -0.18 -28.64
N ILE A 284 -10.32 -0.79 -28.92
CA ILE A 284 -11.53 -0.10 -29.38
C ILE A 284 -12.08 0.77 -28.24
N LEU A 285 -12.12 0.24 -27.01
CA LEU A 285 -12.56 1.00 -25.84
C LEU A 285 -11.64 2.20 -25.55
N ARG A 286 -10.32 2.00 -25.65
CA ARG A 286 -9.33 3.07 -25.44
C ARG A 286 -9.40 4.14 -26.52
N GLU A 287 -9.51 3.75 -27.79
CA GLU A 287 -9.65 4.72 -28.90
C GLU A 287 -10.95 5.52 -28.79
N SER A 288 -12.04 4.88 -28.37
CA SER A 288 -13.31 5.54 -28.10
C SER A 288 -13.17 6.59 -26.99
N PHE A 289 -12.36 6.30 -25.96
CA PHE A 289 -12.06 7.27 -24.90
C PHE A 289 -11.16 8.41 -25.39
N LEU A 290 -10.11 8.13 -26.18
CA LEU A 290 -9.24 9.16 -26.75
C LEU A 290 -10.01 10.16 -27.61
N LYS A 291 -10.99 9.70 -28.41
CA LYS A 291 -11.88 10.60 -29.16
C LYS A 291 -12.67 11.54 -28.25
N LYS A 292 -13.17 11.05 -27.10
CA LYS A 292 -13.86 11.88 -26.09
C LYS A 292 -12.94 12.95 -25.48
N LEU A 293 -11.65 12.64 -25.30
CA LEU A 293 -10.66 13.60 -24.80
C LEU A 293 -10.43 14.75 -25.80
N ASN A 294 -10.26 14.43 -27.08
CA ASN A 294 -10.05 15.44 -28.13
C ASN A 294 -11.20 16.46 -28.19
N HIS A 295 -12.45 15.98 -28.17
CA HIS A 295 -13.62 16.87 -28.16
C HIS A 295 -13.67 17.75 -26.90
N SER A 296 -13.30 17.20 -25.74
CA SER A 296 -13.27 17.97 -24.49
C SER A 296 -12.20 19.06 -24.49
N SER A 297 -11.03 18.83 -25.11
CA SER A 297 -9.96 19.82 -25.21
C SER A 297 -10.32 20.94 -26.19
N GLN A 298 -10.94 20.62 -27.33
CA GLN A 298 -11.40 21.62 -28.31
C GLN A 298 -12.46 22.58 -27.74
N ILE A 299 -13.37 22.08 -26.89
CA ILE A 299 -14.40 22.91 -26.25
C ILE A 299 -13.78 23.89 -25.23
N GLN A 300 -12.69 23.52 -24.56
CA GLN A 300 -12.02 24.40 -23.59
C GLN A 300 -11.23 25.54 -24.24
N ASP A 301 -10.67 25.33 -25.43
CA ASP A 301 -9.95 26.38 -26.16
C ASP A 301 -10.89 27.36 -26.90
N GLY A 302 -12.18 27.04 -27.05
CA GLY A 302 -13.17 27.84 -27.78
C GLY A 302 -14.03 28.80 -26.95
N HIS A 303 -13.99 28.75 -25.61
CA HIS A 303 -14.83 29.59 -24.75
C HIS A 303 -14.06 30.73 -24.09
N GLN A 304 -13.79 31.77 -24.88
CA GLN A 304 -13.76 33.15 -24.39
C GLN A 304 -15.00 33.85 -24.96
N GLN A 305 -15.83 34.43 -24.07
CA GLN A 305 -17.14 35.07 -24.31
C GLN A 305 -18.36 34.15 -24.40
N GLU A 306 -18.98 33.84 -23.25
CA GLU A 306 -20.33 34.35 -22.88
C GLU A 306 -20.72 33.90 -21.46
N LYS A 307 -21.56 34.72 -20.80
CA LYS A 307 -21.78 34.82 -19.34
C LYS A 307 -22.81 33.81 -18.79
N PHE A 308 -22.63 33.53 -17.48
CA PHE A 308 -23.56 32.93 -16.49
C PHE A 308 -23.75 31.40 -16.47
N MET A 309 -22.87 30.71 -15.74
CA MET A 309 -23.27 29.87 -14.59
C MET A 309 -22.03 29.54 -13.75
N MET A 310 -22.15 29.69 -12.43
CA MET A 310 -21.12 29.39 -11.43
C MET A 310 -20.65 27.93 -11.56
N LEU A 311 -19.50 27.70 -12.22
CA LEU A 311 -18.81 26.41 -12.23
C LEU A 311 -17.59 26.50 -11.32
N ASP A 312 -17.78 25.98 -10.12
CA ASP A 312 -16.83 25.97 -9.03
C ASP A 312 -15.57 25.14 -9.36
N SER A 313 -14.41 25.73 -9.04
CA SER A 313 -13.13 25.07 -8.73
C SER A 313 -12.34 24.30 -9.81
N LYS A 314 -11.10 24.77 -10.05
CA LYS A 314 -9.91 24.11 -10.64
C LYS A 314 -10.10 22.63 -11.05
N SER A 315 -10.22 22.36 -12.35
CA SER A 315 -10.17 20.97 -12.85
C SER A 315 -8.83 20.32 -12.47
N ILE A 316 -8.89 19.24 -11.69
CA ILE A 316 -7.69 18.49 -11.30
C ILE A 316 -7.27 17.64 -12.51
N LYS A 317 -6.02 17.78 -12.95
CA LYS A 317 -5.46 17.02 -14.07
C LYS A 317 -4.85 15.71 -13.55
N ALA A 318 -5.25 14.58 -14.12
CA ALA A 318 -4.68 13.26 -13.81
C ALA A 318 -3.34 13.05 -14.50
N GLY A 319 -3.17 13.63 -15.69
CA GLY A 319 -2.00 13.48 -16.56
C GLY A 319 -2.37 13.81 -18.00
N ALA A 320 -1.55 13.39 -18.96
CA ALA A 320 -1.82 13.55 -20.38
C ALA A 320 -1.46 12.30 -21.17
N ILE A 321 -2.20 12.03 -22.24
CA ILE A 321 -1.91 10.97 -23.22
C ILE A 321 -2.00 11.58 -24.61
N GLN A 322 -0.95 11.39 -25.42
CA GLN A 322 -0.90 11.89 -26.80
C GLN A 322 -1.17 13.40 -26.90
N GLY A 323 -0.68 14.18 -25.93
CA GLY A 323 -0.90 15.64 -25.86
C GLY A 323 -2.25 16.08 -25.27
N ASN A 324 -3.19 15.15 -25.06
CA ASN A 324 -4.50 15.47 -24.48
C ASN A 324 -4.52 15.33 -22.96
N TRP A 325 -5.09 16.33 -22.29
CA TRP A 325 -5.22 16.33 -20.84
C TRP A 325 -6.32 15.39 -20.36
N ILE A 326 -5.99 14.53 -19.40
CA ILE A 326 -6.98 13.72 -18.68
C ILE A 326 -7.39 14.49 -17.45
N HIS A 327 -8.66 14.88 -17.41
CA HIS A 327 -9.26 15.54 -16.25
C HIS A 327 -9.86 14.50 -15.30
N ILE A 328 -9.77 14.80 -14.01
CA ILE A 328 -10.41 14.01 -12.96
C ILE A 328 -11.75 14.64 -12.68
N ARG A 329 -12.81 13.84 -12.81
CA ARG A 329 -14.18 14.29 -12.56
C ARG A 329 -14.56 14.02 -11.09
N PRO A 330 -15.45 14.84 -10.50
CA PRO A 330 -16.00 14.53 -9.18
C PRO A 330 -16.79 13.20 -9.24
N LEU A 331 -16.86 12.52 -8.10
CA LEU A 331 -17.71 11.34 -7.92
C LEU A 331 -19.20 11.71 -7.92
#